data_AF-A0A7W1LEG5-F1
#
_entry.id   AF-A0A7W1LEG5-F1
#
_cell.length_a   1.000
_cell.length_b   1.000
_cell.length_c   1.000
_cell.angle_alpha   90.00
_cell.angle_beta   90.00
_cell.angle_gamma   90.00
#
_symmetry.space_group_name_H-M   'P 1'
#
loop_
_entity.id
_entity.type
_entity.pdbx_description
1 polymer ?
#
loop_
_entity_poly.entity_id
_entity_poly.type
_entity_poly.pdbx_seq_one_letter_code
_entity_poly.pdbx_strand_id
1 'polypeptide(L)' 'MSENGTPLVDVDELKVWFPIRSGLVLDRHVGDVKAVDGVSL' A
#
# COMPACT_ATOMS: atom_id res chain seq x y z
N MET A 1 15.89 28.84 5.09
CA MET A 1 15.12 27.83 5.84
C MET A 1 14.34 27.05 4.82
N SER A 2 14.59 25.75 4.65
CA SER A 2 13.53 24.90 4.08
C SER A 2 12.35 25.06 5.03
N GLU A 3 11.15 25.38 4.53
CA GLU A 3 9.96 25.47 5.37
C GLU A 3 9.70 24.07 5.95
N ASN A 4 10.23 23.80 7.15
CA ASN A 4 10.27 22.46 7.77
C ASN A 4 8.89 21.96 8.24
N GLY A 5 7.79 22.43 7.63
CA GLY A 5 6.42 22.14 8.07
C GLY A 5 5.43 21.86 6.95
N THR A 6 5.78 22.13 5.69
CA THR A 6 4.87 21.84 4.56
C THR A 6 5.25 20.49 3.94
N PRO A 7 4.36 19.49 3.95
CA PRO A 7 4.59 18.23 3.26
C PRO A 7 4.87 18.48 1.77
N LEU A 8 5.86 17.77 1.23
CA LEU A 8 6.13 17.83 -0.22
C LEU A 8 5.10 17.03 -1.04
N VAL A 9 4.41 16.11 -0.38
CA VAL A 9 3.42 15.21 -0.97
C VAL A 9 2.23 15.14 -0.02
N ASP A 10 1.04 15.31 -0.59
CA ASP A 10 -0.25 15.06 0.04
C ASP A 10 -0.73 13.68 -0.45
N VAL A 11 -1.29 12.88 0.46
CA VAL A 11 -1.88 11.59 0.11
C VAL A 11 -3.36 11.60 0.43
N ASP A 12 -4.17 11.07 -0.48
CA ASP A 12 -5.61 10.94 -0.29
C ASP A 12 -6.04 9.48 -0.50
N GLU A 13 -6.73 8.93 0.50
CA GLU A 13 -7.25 7.56 0.54
C GLU A 13 -6.25 6.47 0.07
N LEU A 14 -4.97 6.62 0.43
CA LEU A 14 -3.92 5.71 -0.01
C LEU A 14 -4.22 4.27 0.41
N LYS A 15 -4.13 3.34 -0.56
CA LYS A 15 -4.36 1.91 -0.40
C LYS A 15 -3.16 1.12 -0.91
N VAL A 16 -2.68 0.16 -0.10
CA VAL A 16 -1.54 -0.70 -0.43
C VAL A 16 -1.89 -2.15 -0.09
N TRP A 17 -2.00 -3.00 -1.11
CA TRP A 17 -2.35 -4.41 -0.95
C TRP A 17 -1.26 -5.30 -1.53
N PHE A 18 -0.95 -6.39 -0.81
CA PHE A 18 0.09 -7.34 -1.19
C PHE A 18 -0.51 -8.69 -1.58
N PRO A 19 -0.10 -9.30 -2.70
CA PRO A 19 -0.70 -10.53 -3.17
C PRO A 19 -0.25 -11.75 -2.34
N ILE A 20 -1.20 -12.62 -2.05
CA ILE A 20 -1.02 -13.95 -1.49
C ILE A 20 -1.01 -14.94 -2.64
N ARG A 21 0.08 -15.70 -2.76
CA ARG A 21 0.20 -16.78 -3.74
C ARG A 21 0.21 -18.14 -3.05
N SER A 22 -0.33 -19.14 -3.72
CA SER A 22 -0.37 -20.51 -3.21
C SER A 22 -0.15 -21.52 -4.33
N GLY A 23 0.61 -22.57 -4.01
CA GLY A 23 0.88 -23.72 -4.87
C GLY A 23 2.30 -24.25 -4.66
N LEU A 24 2.50 -25.56 -4.85
CA LEU A 24 3.81 -26.21 -4.67
C LEU A 24 4.64 -26.22 -5.96
N VAL A 25 3.96 -26.27 -7.11
CA VAL A 25 4.60 -26.37 -8.45
C VAL A 25 4.28 -25.16 -9.31
N LEU A 26 3.10 -24.56 -9.16
CA LEU A 26 2.68 -23.34 -9.84
C LEU A 26 2.07 -22.38 -8.83
N ASP A 27 2.56 -21.15 -8.78
CA ASP A 27 2.03 -20.09 -7.92
C ASP A 27 0.75 -19.50 -8.49
N ARG A 28 -0.38 -19.73 -7.84
CA ARG A 28 -1.66 -19.10 -8.16
C ARG A 28 -1.95 -17.96 -7.19
N HIS A 29 -2.42 -16.82 -7.70
CA HIS A 29 -2.95 -15.74 -6.86
C HIS A 29 -4.26 -16.20 -6.20
N VAL A 30 -4.31 -16.15 -4.86
CA VAL A 30 -5.46 -16.59 -4.05
C VAL A 30 -6.10 -15.50 -3.19
N GLY A 31 -5.53 -14.31 -3.15
CA GLY A 31 -6.10 -13.14 -2.49
C GLY A 31 -5.04 -12.10 -2.17
N ASP A 32 -5.44 -10.98 -1.60
CA ASP A 32 -4.53 -9.89 -1.23
C ASP A 32 -4.63 -9.56 0.27
N VAL A 33 -3.49 -9.27 0.90
CA VAL A 33 -3.43 -8.67 2.23
C VAL A 33 -3.53 -7.16 2.09
N LYS A 34 -4.57 -6.57 2.68
CA LYS A 34 -4.68 -5.10 2.82
C LYS A 34 -3.70 -4.62 3.89
N ALA A 35 -2.58 -4.03 3.48
CA ALA A 35 -1.59 -3.52 4.42
C ALA A 35 -1.85 -2.06 4.83
N VAL A 36 -2.40 -1.27 3.92
CA VAL A 36 -2.85 0.11 4.17
C VAL A 36 -4.20 0.30 3.49
N ASP A 37 -5.17 0.87 4.21
CA ASP A 37 -6.50 1.18 3.69
C ASP A 37 -6.96 2.55 4.21
N GLY A 38 -7.11 3.53 3.32
CA GLY A 38 -7.77 4.81 3.61
C GLY A 38 -6.93 5.82 4.41
N VAL A 39 -5.65 5.97 4.09
CA VAL A 39 -4.78 6.99 4.73
C VAL A 39 -4.81 8.29 3.94
N SER A 40 -5.11 9.39 4.63
CA SER A 40 -4.94 10.77 4.12
C SER A 40 -4.01 11.58 5.04
N LEU A 41 -3.10 12.38 4.48
CA LEU A 41 -2.09 13.18 5.21
C LEU A 41 -1.55 14.35 4.37
#